data_AF-A0A382GM83-F1
#
_entry.id   AF-A0A382GM83-F1
#
_cell.length_a   1.000
_cell.length_b   1.000
_cell.length_c   1.000
_cell.angle_alpha   90.00
_cell.angle_beta   90.00
_cell.angle_gamma   90.00
#
_symmetry.space_group_name_H-M   'P 1'
#
loop_
_entity.id
_entity.type
_entity.pdbx_description
1 polymer ?
#
loop_
_entity_poly.entity_id
_entity_poly.type
_entity_poly.pdbx_seq_one_letter_code
_entity_poly.pdbx_strand_id
1 'polypeptide(L)'
;MTRNASEALHLQTIGLKLNQGDEVIITTQEHPAGLRPWMFRKKQDGITVKPVYIPSPLTSVSNTVSRIADSISPKTKAISFCHVTRGGHLYPVKKL
;
A
#
# COMPACT_ATOMS: atom_id res chain seq x y z
N MET A 1 6.65 19.82 9.42
CA MET A 1 5.32 19.71 8.79
C MET A 1 5.50 19.71 7.28
N THR A 2 4.70 18.94 6.54
CA THR A 2 4.74 18.90 5.05
C THR A 2 3.69 19.84 4.46
N ARG A 3 3.78 20.13 3.16
CA ARG A 3 2.83 21.00 2.45
C ARG A 3 1.53 20.28 2.07
N ASN A 4 1.59 18.97 1.87
CA ASN A 4 0.43 18.15 1.49
C ASN A 4 0.67 16.66 1.77
N ALA A 5 -0.36 15.84 1.51
CA ALA A 5 -0.31 14.40 1.67
C ALA A 5 0.68 13.71 0.70
N SER A 6 0.79 14.19 -0.55
CA SER A 6 1.71 13.60 -1.55
C SER A 6 3.17 13.71 -1.11
N GLU A 7 3.57 14.88 -0.58
CA GLU A 7 4.90 15.09 -0.02
C GLU A 7 5.13 14.20 1.21
N ALA A 8 4.15 14.11 2.10
CA ALA A 8 4.24 13.24 3.28
C ALA A 8 4.40 11.76 2.91
N LEU A 9 3.60 11.27 1.96
CA LEU A 9 3.67 9.89 1.46
C LEU A 9 5.02 9.60 0.80
N HIS A 10 5.54 10.53 0.00
CA HIS A 10 6.86 10.39 -0.60
C HIS A 10 7.95 10.29 0.46
N LEU A 11 8.00 11.22 1.42
CA LEU A 11 8.98 11.22 2.51
C LEU A 11 8.89 9.95 3.37
N GLN A 12 7.68 9.50 3.69
CA GLN A 12 7.45 8.26 4.44
C GLN A 12 8.00 7.04 3.68
N THR A 13 7.73 6.96 2.37
CA THR A 13 8.17 5.82 1.55
C THR A 13 9.69 5.78 1.40
N ILE A 14 10.35 6.91 1.13
CA ILE A 14 11.81 6.95 0.95
C ILE A 14 12.57 6.83 2.28
N GLY A 15 11.97 7.23 3.40
CA GLY A 15 12.58 7.14 4.73
C GLY A 15 12.62 5.72 5.30
N LEU A 16 11.81 4.80 4.76
CA LEU A 16 11.77 3.42 5.22
C LEU A 16 13.01 2.65 4.77
N LYS A 17 13.79 2.10 5.70
CA LYS A 17 14.95 1.26 5.38
C LYS A 17 14.46 -0.08 4.83
N LEU A 18 14.69 -0.33 3.55
CA LEU A 18 14.41 -1.60 2.87
C LEU A 18 15.64 -2.01 2.06
N ASN A 19 15.80 -3.32 1.90
CA ASN A 19 16.83 -3.92 1.08
C ASN A 19 16.23 -4.50 -0.20
N GLN A 20 17.08 -4.80 -1.18
CA GLN A 20 16.67 -5.52 -2.38
C GLN A 20 15.95 -6.82 -2.02
N GLY A 21 14.81 -7.07 -2.67
CA GLY A 21 13.99 -8.25 -2.42
C GLY A 21 13.02 -8.15 -1.25
N ASP A 22 13.09 -7.11 -0.41
CA ASP A 22 12.03 -6.82 0.56
C ASP A 22 10.71 -6.53 -0.17
N GLU A 23 9.60 -6.92 0.43
CA GLU A 23 8.27 -6.82 -0.19
C GLU A 23 7.41 -5.75 0.49
N VAL A 24 6.74 -4.95 -0.35
CA VAL A 24 5.74 -3.97 0.07
C VAL A 24 4.42 -4.31 -0.59
N ILE A 25 3.40 -4.52 0.25
CA ILE A 25 2.05 -4.78 -0.21
C ILE A 25 1.34 -3.45 -0.45
N ILE A 26 0.65 -3.33 -1.57
CA ILE A 26 -0.19 -2.17 -1.90
C ILE A 26 -1.56 -2.65 -2.37
N THR A 27 -2.60 -1.82 -2.29
CA THR A 27 -3.89 -2.15 -2.91
C THR A 27 -4.02 -1.55 -4.30
N THR A 28 -4.80 -2.18 -5.18
CA THR A 28 -5.08 -1.65 -6.53
C THR A 28 -5.91 -0.37 -6.54
N GLN A 29 -6.46 0.03 -5.39
CA GLN A 29 -7.26 1.26 -5.23
C GLN A 29 -6.42 2.46 -4.79
N GLU A 30 -5.11 2.29 -4.62
CA GLU A 30 -4.23 3.32 -4.08
C GLU A 30 -4.18 4.61 -4.93
N HIS A 31 -4.00 5.75 -4.27
CA HIS A 31 -3.77 7.01 -4.96
C HIS A 31 -2.43 6.98 -5.71
N PRO A 32 -2.29 7.49 -6.96
CA PRO A 32 -0.99 7.56 -7.65
C PRO A 32 0.10 8.25 -6.81
N ALA A 33 -0.27 9.22 -5.98
CA ALA A 33 0.64 9.86 -5.03
C ALA A 33 1.19 8.90 -3.95
N GLY A 34 0.40 7.92 -3.50
CA GLY A 34 0.86 6.85 -2.61
C GLY A 34 1.59 5.73 -3.36
N LEU A 35 1.19 5.43 -4.60
CA LEU A 35 1.79 4.37 -5.43
C LEU A 35 3.16 4.75 -6.02
N ARG A 36 3.31 5.95 -6.59
CA ARG A 36 4.49 6.35 -7.37
C ARG A 36 5.80 6.28 -6.58
N PRO A 37 5.87 6.68 -5.29
CA PRO A 37 7.07 6.50 -4.49
C PRO A 37 7.50 5.03 -4.40
N TRP A 38 6.57 4.10 -4.19
CA TRP A 38 6.88 2.67 -4.18
C TRP A 38 7.38 2.15 -5.53
N MET A 39 6.80 2.63 -6.64
CA MET A 39 7.27 2.27 -7.98
C MET A 39 8.68 2.80 -8.27
N PHE A 40 9.00 4.01 -7.77
CA PHE A 40 10.36 4.53 -7.82
C PHE A 40 11.32 3.63 -7.04
N ARG A 41 10.98 3.27 -5.80
CA ARG A 41 11.80 2.36 -4.98
C ARG A 41 11.94 0.96 -5.57
N LYS A 42 10.88 0.42 -6.21
CA LYS A 42 10.97 -0.83 -6.97
C LYS A 42 12.09 -0.76 -8.02
N LYS A 43 12.18 0.36 -8.74
CA LYS A 43 13.18 0.57 -9.78
C LYS A 43 14.58 0.83 -9.21
N GLN A 44 14.69 1.64 -8.16
CA GLN A 44 15.98 2.09 -7.63
C GLN A 44 16.60 1.15 -6.61
N ASP A 45 15.78 0.60 -5.71
CA ASP A 45 16.22 -0.19 -4.55
C ASP A 45 16.04 -1.70 -4.79
N GLY A 46 15.35 -2.09 -5.86
CA GLY A 46 15.08 -3.50 -6.19
C GLY A 46 14.11 -4.18 -5.21
N ILE A 47 13.26 -3.42 -4.52
CA ILE A 47 12.19 -3.98 -3.68
C ILE A 47 11.09 -4.60 -4.56
N THR A 48 10.31 -5.52 -3.99
CA THR A 48 9.10 -6.05 -4.61
C THR A 48 7.91 -5.22 -4.19
N VAL A 49 7.15 -4.69 -5.16
CA VAL A 49 5.83 -4.06 -4.92
C VAL A 49 4.75 -5.05 -5.35
N LYS A 50 3.98 -5.53 -4.39
CA LYS A 50 2.96 -6.58 -4.57
C LYS A 50 1.55 -5.97 -4.51
N PRO A 51 0.86 -5.81 -5.64
CA PRO A 51 -0.49 -5.28 -5.66
C PRO A 51 -1.52 -6.34 -5.24
N VAL A 52 -2.42 -5.95 -4.34
CA VAL A 52 -3.59 -6.71 -3.92
C VAL A 52 -4.83 -6.11 -4.55
N TYR A 53 -5.50 -6.90 -5.38
CA TYR A 53 -6.75 -6.47 -5.99
C TYR A 53 -7.85 -6.35 -4.93
N ILE A 54 -8.42 -5.15 -4.78
CA ILE A 54 -9.60 -4.90 -3.96
C ILE A 54 -10.76 -4.47 -4.87
N PRO A 55 -11.90 -5.19 -4.86
CA PRO A 55 -13.04 -4.87 -5.71
C PRO A 55 -13.67 -3.53 -5.32
N SER A 56 -14.32 -2.90 -6.29
CA SER A 56 -15.07 -1.64 -6.13
C SER A 56 -16.41 -1.81 -6.87
N PRO A 57 -17.55 -1.98 -6.17
CA PRO A 57 -17.71 -1.85 -4.72
C PRO A 57 -17.07 -2.98 -3.89
N LEU A 58 -16.82 -2.70 -2.60
CA LEU A 58 -16.33 -3.73 -1.67
C LEU A 58 -17.35 -4.87 -1.56
N THR A 59 -16.89 -6.11 -1.67
CA THR A 59 -17.75 -7.29 -1.50
C THR A 59 -18.16 -7.48 -0.03
N SER A 60 -17.19 -7.43 0.88
CA SER A 60 -17.41 -7.47 2.32
C SER A 60 -16.15 -7.02 3.07
N VAL A 61 -16.32 -6.71 4.35
CA VAL A 61 -15.21 -6.41 5.26
C VAL A 61 -14.25 -7.60 5.36
N SER A 62 -14.76 -8.82 5.55
CA SER A 62 -13.93 -10.03 5.65
C SER A 62 -13.15 -10.29 4.37
N ASN A 63 -13.76 -10.09 3.20
CA ASN A 63 -13.08 -10.28 1.93
C ASN A 63 -11.88 -9.34 1.76
N THR A 64 -12.02 -8.07 2.17
CA THR A 64 -10.93 -7.08 2.13
C THR A 64 -9.78 -7.48 3.07
N VAL A 65 -10.12 -7.89 4.29
CA VAL A 65 -9.14 -8.34 5.29
C VAL A 65 -8.40 -9.59 4.81
N SER A 66 -9.12 -10.62 4.36
CA SER A 66 -8.51 -11.85 3.86
C SER A 66 -7.59 -11.60 2.68
N ARG A 67 -7.99 -10.78 1.70
CA ARG A 67 -7.14 -10.46 0.53
C ARG A 67 -5.80 -9.82 0.92
N ILE A 68 -5.79 -8.96 1.94
CA ILE A 68 -4.56 -8.34 2.45
C ILE A 68 -3.79 -9.38 3.27
N ALA A 69 -4.42 -10.08 4.20
CA ALA A 69 -3.79 -11.09 5.05
C ALA A 69 -3.12 -12.21 4.23
N ASP A 70 -3.82 -12.76 3.24
CA ASP A 70 -3.33 -13.83 2.35
C ASP A 70 -2.15 -13.38 1.48
N SER A 71 -1.96 -12.06 1.33
CA SER A 71 -0.85 -11.50 0.56
C SER A 71 0.43 -11.33 1.38
N ILE A 72 0.36 -11.45 2.71
CA ILE A 72 1.51 -11.33 3.61
C ILE A 72 2.45 -12.53 3.43
N SER A 73 3.75 -12.25 3.38
CA SER A 73 4.82 -13.23 3.28
C SER A 73 5.93 -12.92 4.30
N PRO A 74 6.88 -13.85 4.54
CA PRO A 74 8.05 -13.55 5.39
C PRO A 74 8.92 -12.39 4.89
N LYS A 75 8.78 -12.00 3.61
CA LYS A 75 9.49 -10.87 3.01
C LYS A 75 8.73 -9.54 3.14
N THR A 76 7.46 -9.57 3.55
CA THR A 76 6.66 -8.35 3.71
C THR A 76 7.26 -7.47 4.81
N LYS A 77 7.67 -6.25 4.46
CA LYS A 77 8.19 -5.23 5.39
C LYS A 77 7.27 -4.05 5.58
N ALA A 78 6.34 -3.81 4.65
CA ALA A 78 5.33 -2.77 4.77
C ALA A 78 4.06 -3.13 4.01
N ILE A 79 2.94 -2.58 4.48
CA ILE A 79 1.64 -2.58 3.81
C ILE A 79 1.22 -1.12 3.68
N SER A 80 0.93 -0.66 2.46
CA SER A 80 0.58 0.74 2.18
C SER A 80 -0.75 0.79 1.43
N PHE A 81 -1.75 1.41 2.05
CA PHE A 81 -3.07 1.59 1.46
C PHE A 81 -3.78 2.83 2.02
N CYS A 82 -4.72 3.39 1.25
CA CYS A 82 -5.60 4.47 1.68
C CYS A 82 -6.72 3.97 2.62
N HIS A 83 -7.03 4.75 3.66
CA HIS A 83 -8.16 4.45 4.55
C HIS A 83 -9.51 4.66 3.84
N VAL A 84 -9.61 5.71 3.02
CA VAL A 84 -10.75 5.98 2.15
C VAL A 84 -10.28 6.05 0.71
N THR A 85 -10.81 5.20 -0.15
CA THR A 85 -10.48 5.16 -1.57
C THR A 85 -11.11 6.33 -2.33
N ARG A 86 -10.62 6.65 -3.53
CA ARG A 86 -11.26 7.65 -4.41
C ARG A 86 -12.72 7.33 -4.75
N GLY A 87 -13.09 6.05 -4.79
CA GLY A 87 -14.46 5.61 -5.01
C GLY A 87 -15.37 5.72 -3.77
N GLY A 88 -14.88 6.27 -2.66
CA GLY A 88 -15.65 6.44 -1.42
C GLY A 88 -15.67 5.24 -0.49
N HIS A 89 -14.99 4.13 -0.83
CA HIS A 89 -14.92 2.97 0.06
C HIS A 89 -14.04 3.23 1.28
N LEU A 90 -14.60 2.99 2.46
CA LEU A 90 -13.89 2.99 3.73
C LEU A 90 -13.32 1.59 4.00
N TYR A 91 -12.00 1.47 4.10
CA TYR A 91 -11.35 0.22 4.49
C TYR A 91 -11.50 -0.05 5.99
N PRO A 92 -11.65 -1.32 6.39
CA PRO A 92 -11.87 -1.71 7.79
C PRO A 92 -10.56 -1.70 8.58
N VAL A 93 -9.90 -0.54 8.73
CA VAL A 93 -8.56 -0.40 9.33
C VAL A 93 -8.45 -1.03 10.72
N LYS A 94 -9.50 -0.99 11.54
CA LYS A 94 -9.50 -1.64 12.87
C LYS A 94 -9.34 -3.16 12.85
N LYS A 95 -9.61 -3.82 11.71
CA LYS A 95 -9.56 -5.27 11.54
C LYS A 95 -8.34 -5.73 10.71
N LEU A 96 -7.60 -4.79 10.14
CA LEU A 96 -6.36 -5.03 9.39
C LEU A 96 -5.17 -4.93 10.34
#